data_AF-A0A6P3DTK6-F1
#
_entry.id   AF-A0A6P3DTK6-F1
#
_cell.length_a   1.000
_cell.length_b   1.000
_cell.length_c   1.000
_cell.angle_alpha   90.00
_cell.angle_beta   90.00
_cell.angle_gamma   90.00
#
_symmetry.space_group_name_H-M   'P 1'
#
loop_
_entity.id
_entity.type
_entity.pdbx_description
1 polymer ?
#
loop_
_entity_poly.entity_id
_entity_poly.type
_entity_poly.pdbx_seq_one_letter_code
_entity_poly.pdbx_strand_id
1 'polypeptide(L)'
;MEEKSCKEQLTENTDINQDELILQQQRRIEMEISESIALVGEKESIKSLEREYSEDEIYLSKAKALGQKYSYIRRTRPDGNCFFRAFSYAYLEKLIGNKEEYEKFRELALKSKESLVALGFPQFTVEDFHDTFMDVIDKVGEDTESSYIELHKLFNEQGCSDYVVVYLRLITSGQLRLEADFYQHFIEGERTVSEFCRQEVEPMYKESDHIHIIAMSTALGTGVRVRYMDRGAGTEVTAHDFPEGATPAVHLLYRPGHYDILYP
;
A
#
# COMPACT_ATOMS: atom_id res chain seq x y z
N MET A 1 -34.33 48.01 -49.68
CA MET A 1 -33.95 48.64 -48.39
C MET A 1 -34.94 48.16 -47.36
N GLU A 2 -34.65 47.33 -46.37
CA GLU A 2 -33.52 46.50 -45.97
C GLU A 2 -34.19 45.42 -45.09
N GLU A 3 -34.08 44.15 -45.48
CA GLU A 3 -34.39 43.02 -44.60
C GLU A 3 -33.20 42.85 -43.65
N LYS A 4 -33.42 42.98 -42.33
CA LYS A 4 -32.43 42.59 -41.33
C LYS A 4 -32.90 41.32 -40.62
N SER A 5 -32.24 40.25 -41.05
CA SER A 5 -32.26 38.87 -40.58
C SER A 5 -32.12 38.74 -39.06
N CYS A 6 -32.94 37.84 -38.54
CA CYS A 6 -32.89 37.26 -37.19
C CYS A 6 -31.53 36.59 -36.95
N LYS A 7 -30.79 37.01 -35.92
CA LYS A 7 -29.66 36.25 -35.38
C LYS A 7 -30.07 35.69 -34.02
N GLU A 8 -30.54 34.44 -34.05
CA GLU A 8 -30.52 33.56 -32.90
C GLU A 8 -29.06 33.32 -32.52
N GLN A 9 -28.62 33.90 -31.41
CA GLN A 9 -27.39 33.47 -30.75
C GLN A 9 -27.70 32.18 -30.02
N LEU A 10 -27.43 31.06 -30.67
CA LEU A 10 -27.19 29.77 -30.03
C LEU A 10 -25.97 29.95 -29.13
N THR A 11 -26.19 30.22 -27.85
CA THR A 11 -25.18 30.01 -26.82
C THR A 11 -25.04 28.51 -26.63
N GLU A 12 -24.06 27.92 -27.32
CA GLU A 12 -23.55 26.59 -26.98
C GLU A 12 -23.07 26.61 -25.53
N ASN A 13 -23.84 26.00 -24.62
CA ASN A 13 -23.39 25.65 -23.29
C ASN A 13 -22.33 24.55 -23.43
N THR A 14 -21.08 24.93 -23.66
CA THR A 14 -19.91 24.06 -23.45
C THR A 14 -19.57 24.06 -21.96
N ASP A 15 -20.46 23.48 -21.16
CA ASP A 15 -20.11 23.08 -19.81
C ASP A 15 -19.28 21.80 -19.93
N ILE A 16 -17.98 21.98 -20.17
CA ILE A 16 -17.02 20.90 -20.19
C ILE A 16 -17.16 20.17 -18.85
N ASN A 17 -17.52 18.89 -18.88
CA ASN A 17 -17.66 18.09 -17.68
C ASN A 17 -16.28 17.97 -16.99
N GLN A 18 -16.04 18.85 -16.01
CA GLN A 18 -14.76 18.97 -15.33
C GLN A 18 -14.37 17.66 -14.64
N ASP A 19 -15.34 16.91 -14.13
CA ASP A 19 -15.12 15.60 -13.52
C ASP A 19 -14.58 14.59 -14.55
N GLU A 20 -15.09 14.63 -15.77
CA GLU A 20 -14.60 13.76 -16.85
C GLU A 20 -13.16 14.10 -17.24
N LEU A 21 -12.81 15.39 -17.29
CA LEU A 21 -11.43 15.81 -17.54
C LEU A 21 -10.47 15.41 -16.42
N ILE A 22 -10.89 15.54 -15.16
CA ILE A 22 -10.10 15.11 -13.99
C ILE A 22 -9.85 13.60 -14.06
N LEU A 23 -10.89 12.81 -14.33
CA LEU A 23 -10.77 11.35 -14.48
C LEU A 23 -9.85 10.96 -15.65
N GLN A 24 -9.95 11.67 -16.78
CA GLN A 24 -9.05 11.44 -17.92
C GLN A 24 -7.60 11.78 -17.59
N GLN A 25 -7.36 12.88 -16.87
CA GLN A 25 -6.03 13.26 -16.43
C GLN A 25 -5.44 12.23 -15.46
N GLN A 26 -6.21 11.78 -14.47
CA GLN A 26 -5.78 10.74 -13.52
C GLN A 26 -5.38 9.45 -14.25
N ARG A 27 -6.23 8.95 -15.15
CA ARG A 27 -5.93 7.74 -15.94
C ARG A 27 -4.66 7.87 -16.78
N ARG A 28 -4.39 9.07 -17.33
CA ARG A 28 -3.16 9.32 -18.11
C ARG A 28 -1.91 9.23 -17.24
N ILE A 29 -1.95 9.84 -16.05
CA ILE A 29 -0.85 9.77 -15.08
C ILE A 29 -0.63 8.32 -14.63
N GLU A 30 -1.70 7.61 -14.28
CA GLU A 30 -1.66 6.19 -13.90
C GLU A 30 -1.07 5.32 -15.01
N MET A 31 -1.45 5.55 -16.27
CA MET A 31 -0.94 4.82 -17.42
C MET A 31 0.57 5.04 -17.59
N GLU A 32 1.03 6.29 -17.58
CA GLU A 32 2.46 6.64 -17.70
C GLU A 32 3.31 6.01 -16.59
N ILE A 33 2.80 6.01 -15.35
CA ILE A 33 3.43 5.34 -14.21
C ILE A 33 3.44 3.82 -14.43
N SER A 34 2.33 3.24 -14.89
CA SER A 34 2.20 1.79 -15.06
C SER A 34 3.09 1.21 -16.16
N GLU A 35 3.35 1.99 -17.21
CA GLU A 35 4.21 1.62 -18.33
C GLU A 35 5.71 1.69 -17.98
N SER A 36 6.06 2.53 -17.01
CA SER A 36 7.46 2.81 -16.64
C SER A 36 7.90 2.09 -15.35
N ILE A 37 6.98 1.81 -14.43
CA ILE A 37 7.28 1.30 -13.09
C ILE A 37 6.50 0.01 -12.84
N ALA A 38 7.22 -1.08 -12.56
CA ALA A 38 6.63 -2.35 -12.14
C ALA A 38 5.83 -2.19 -10.83
N LEU A 39 4.85 -3.06 -10.59
CA LEU A 39 4.08 -3.04 -9.34
C LEU A 39 4.98 -3.25 -8.13
N VAL A 40 5.88 -4.25 -8.26
CA VAL A 40 6.96 -4.51 -7.34
C VAL A 40 8.23 -4.71 -8.17
N GLY A 41 9.21 -3.83 -8.00
CA GLY A 41 10.48 -3.87 -8.73
C GLY A 41 11.40 -5.00 -8.26
N GLU A 42 12.57 -5.10 -8.90
CA GLU A 42 13.62 -6.03 -8.48
C GLU A 42 14.30 -5.62 -7.18
N LYS A 43 14.93 -6.58 -6.50
CA LYS A 43 15.75 -6.28 -5.32
C LYS A 43 17.07 -5.65 -5.77
N GLU A 44 17.25 -4.37 -5.48
CA GLU A 44 18.42 -3.60 -5.85
C GLU A 44 19.27 -3.21 -4.63
N SER A 45 20.56 -2.97 -4.85
CA SER A 45 21.44 -2.48 -3.78
C SER A 45 20.95 -1.11 -3.31
N ILE A 46 20.98 -0.87 -1.98
CA ILE A 46 20.61 0.42 -1.37
C ILE A 46 21.38 1.62 -1.97
N LYS A 47 22.55 1.38 -2.59
CA LYS A 47 23.32 2.38 -3.32
C LYS A 47 22.58 2.99 -4.51
N SER A 48 21.52 2.36 -5.01
CA SER A 48 20.63 2.97 -6.01
C SER A 48 20.00 4.26 -5.46
N LEU A 49 19.59 4.25 -4.19
CA LEU A 49 19.02 5.40 -3.49
C LEU A 49 20.03 6.54 -3.34
N GLU A 50 21.30 6.21 -3.05
CA GLU A 50 22.37 7.21 -3.00
C GLU A 50 22.59 7.89 -4.36
N ARG A 51 22.50 7.12 -5.45
CA ARG A 51 22.61 7.67 -6.82
C ARG A 51 21.41 8.53 -7.18
N GLU A 52 20.21 8.16 -6.75
CA GLU A 52 18.96 8.91 -6.98
C GLU A 52 19.06 10.32 -6.38
N TYR A 53 19.67 10.46 -5.20
CA TYR A 53 19.80 11.74 -4.49
C TYR A 53 21.19 12.38 -4.62
N SER A 54 21.99 12.04 -5.64
CA SER A 54 23.37 12.55 -5.75
C SER A 54 23.49 14.07 -5.79
N GLU A 55 22.43 14.76 -6.21
CA GLU A 55 22.37 16.23 -6.32
C GLU A 55 21.66 16.91 -5.13
N ASP A 56 21.09 16.14 -4.19
CA ASP A 56 20.46 16.68 -2.97
C ASP A 56 21.26 16.23 -1.75
N GLU A 57 22.14 17.11 -1.24
CA GLU A 57 23.05 16.78 -0.14
C GLU A 57 22.34 16.27 1.13
N ILE A 58 21.13 16.78 1.41
CA ILE A 58 20.34 16.40 2.58
C ILE A 58 19.85 14.96 2.42
N TYR A 59 19.20 14.65 1.30
CA TYR A 59 18.72 13.30 1.04
C TYR A 59 19.87 12.31 0.79
N LEU A 60 20.97 12.73 0.18
CA LEU A 60 22.17 11.92 0.00
C LEU A 60 22.78 11.50 1.34
N SER A 61 22.86 12.43 2.29
CA SER A 61 23.35 12.14 3.65
C SER A 61 22.46 11.10 4.34
N LYS A 62 21.13 11.26 4.25
CA LYS A 62 20.15 10.30 4.79
C LYS A 62 20.22 8.94 4.10
N ALA A 63 20.35 8.89 2.78
CA ALA A 63 20.51 7.66 2.01
C ALA A 63 21.79 6.90 2.39
N LYS A 64 22.92 7.62 2.57
CA LYS A 64 24.17 7.02 3.06
C LYS A 64 24.05 6.48 4.47
N ALA A 65 23.39 7.21 5.37
CA ALA A 65 23.12 6.74 6.73
C ALA A 65 22.21 5.51 6.74
N LEU A 66 21.21 5.46 5.84
CA LEU A 66 20.34 4.31 5.65
C LEU A 66 21.12 3.09 5.13
N GLY A 67 22.07 3.30 4.20
CA GLY A 67 22.94 2.25 3.66
C GLY A 67 23.90 1.63 4.67
N GLN A 68 24.04 2.20 5.88
CA GLN A 68 24.75 1.55 6.99
C GLN A 68 23.89 0.53 7.74
N LYS A 69 22.56 0.61 7.59
CA LYS A 69 21.57 -0.20 8.33
C LYS A 69 20.83 -1.21 7.42
N TYR A 70 20.83 -0.98 6.11
CA TYR A 70 20.12 -1.77 5.12
C TYR A 70 21.01 -2.01 3.90
N SER A 71 20.98 -3.22 3.36
CA SER A 71 21.81 -3.63 2.22
C SER A 71 21.09 -3.48 0.88
N TYR A 72 19.77 -3.68 0.86
CA TYR A 72 18.96 -3.65 -0.35
C TYR A 72 17.66 -2.84 -0.17
N ILE A 73 17.11 -2.41 -1.29
CA ILE A 73 15.80 -1.79 -1.41
C ILE A 73 15.04 -2.46 -2.56
N ARG A 74 13.71 -2.53 -2.44
CA ARG A 74 12.84 -2.96 -3.54
C ARG A 74 11.72 -1.95 -3.70
N ARG A 75 11.61 -1.39 -4.91
CA ARG A 75 10.68 -0.30 -5.21
C ARG A 75 9.26 -0.81 -5.41
N THR A 76 8.28 -0.02 -5.03
CA THR A 76 6.88 -0.30 -5.40
C THR A 76 6.31 0.81 -6.28
N ARG A 77 5.24 0.53 -7.01
CA ARG A 77 4.58 1.55 -7.84
C ARG A 77 3.94 2.62 -6.95
N PRO A 78 4.11 3.93 -7.24
CA PRO A 78 3.47 5.02 -6.50
C PRO A 78 2.01 5.20 -6.96
N ASP A 79 1.16 4.21 -6.68
CA ASP A 79 -0.25 4.16 -7.08
C ASP A 79 -1.20 4.37 -5.89
N GLY A 80 -0.72 4.86 -4.74
CA GLY A 80 -1.54 4.95 -3.52
C GLY A 80 -1.83 3.59 -2.84
N ASN A 81 -1.45 2.46 -3.43
CA ASN A 81 -1.51 1.13 -2.81
C ASN A 81 -0.14 0.64 -2.30
N CYS A 82 0.91 1.44 -2.54
CA CYS A 82 2.30 1.12 -2.23
C CYS A 82 2.52 0.54 -0.82
N PHE A 83 1.84 1.06 0.21
CA PHE A 83 1.95 0.50 1.57
C PHE A 83 1.53 -0.96 1.65
N PHE A 84 0.27 -1.26 1.30
CA PHE A 84 -0.28 -2.62 1.35
C PHE A 84 0.50 -3.57 0.45
N ARG A 85 0.92 -3.10 -0.73
CA ARG A 85 1.71 -3.88 -1.68
C ARG A 85 3.12 -4.18 -1.15
N ALA A 86 3.81 -3.18 -0.61
CA ALA A 86 5.14 -3.32 -0.02
C ALA A 86 5.12 -4.24 1.20
N PHE A 87 4.16 -4.02 2.11
CA PHE A 87 4.01 -4.84 3.32
C PHE A 87 3.79 -6.31 2.97
N SER A 88 2.79 -6.60 2.13
CA SER A 88 2.40 -7.97 1.85
C SER A 88 3.47 -8.72 1.09
N TYR A 89 4.11 -8.09 0.10
CA TYR A 89 5.25 -8.68 -0.58
C TYR A 89 6.38 -9.02 0.41
N ALA A 90 6.83 -8.04 1.20
CA ALA A 90 7.94 -8.20 2.12
C ALA A 90 7.66 -9.25 3.20
N TYR A 91 6.42 -9.31 3.69
CA TYR A 91 6.03 -10.27 4.71
C TYR A 91 5.94 -11.68 4.15
N LEU A 92 5.27 -11.87 3.01
CA LEU A 92 5.17 -13.17 2.34
C LEU A 92 6.54 -13.70 1.90
N GLU A 93 7.42 -12.84 1.40
CA GLU A 93 8.81 -13.20 1.06
C GLU A 93 9.57 -13.72 2.29
N LYS A 94 9.31 -13.16 3.48
CA LYS A 94 9.91 -13.61 4.74
C LYS A 94 9.35 -14.95 5.24
N LEU A 95 8.14 -15.33 4.85
CA LEU A 95 7.55 -16.63 5.22
C LEU A 95 8.23 -17.79 4.48
N ILE A 96 8.79 -17.53 3.29
CA ILE A 96 9.56 -18.52 2.54
C ILE A 96 10.78 -18.94 3.38
N GLY A 97 10.88 -20.23 3.71
CA GLY A 97 11.93 -20.75 4.59
C GLY A 97 11.64 -20.62 6.09
N ASN A 98 10.50 -20.03 6.50
CA ASN A 98 10.09 -19.94 7.90
C ASN A 98 8.75 -20.65 8.14
N LYS A 99 8.82 -21.99 8.24
CA LYS A 99 7.64 -22.86 8.34
C LYS A 99 6.73 -22.54 9.54
N GLU A 100 7.30 -22.25 10.70
CA GLU A 100 6.51 -21.97 11.91
C GLU A 100 5.69 -20.68 11.75
N GLU A 101 6.30 -19.62 11.23
CA GLU A 101 5.61 -18.35 11.01
C GLU A 101 4.60 -18.45 9.86
N TYR A 102 4.95 -19.19 8.80
CA TYR A 102 4.05 -19.49 7.70
C TYR A 102 2.77 -20.18 8.18
N GLU A 103 2.88 -21.25 8.97
CA GLU A 103 1.72 -22.00 9.46
C GLU A 103 0.81 -21.11 10.33
N LYS A 104 1.38 -20.29 11.22
CA LYS A 104 0.63 -19.33 12.03
C LYS A 104 -0.09 -18.29 11.18
N PHE A 105 0.60 -17.69 10.22
CA PHE A 105 0.01 -16.67 9.36
C PHE A 105 -1.09 -17.22 8.48
N ARG A 106 -0.88 -18.41 7.90
CA ARG A 106 -1.88 -19.09 7.08
C ARG A 106 -3.15 -19.39 7.86
N GLU A 107 -3.04 -19.84 9.11
CA GLU A 107 -4.19 -20.08 9.97
C GLU A 107 -4.95 -18.78 10.28
N LEU A 108 -4.22 -17.69 10.55
CA LEU A 108 -4.80 -16.36 10.78
C LEU A 108 -5.54 -15.85 9.54
N ALA A 109 -4.91 -15.93 8.36
CA ALA A 109 -5.49 -15.54 7.07
C ALA A 109 -6.71 -16.39 6.69
N LEU A 110 -6.73 -17.68 7.05
CA LEU A 110 -7.89 -18.53 6.81
C LEU A 110 -9.11 -18.07 7.63
N LYS A 111 -8.88 -17.69 8.90
CA LYS A 111 -9.93 -17.24 9.83
C LYS A 111 -10.39 -15.81 9.58
N SER A 112 -9.58 -14.96 8.94
CA SER A 112 -9.90 -13.53 8.77
C SER A 112 -11.17 -13.30 7.93
N LYS A 113 -11.51 -14.21 7.00
CA LYS A 113 -12.78 -14.12 6.25
C LYS A 113 -14.01 -14.16 7.16
N GLU A 114 -14.06 -15.13 8.08
CA GLU A 114 -15.19 -15.27 9.01
C GLU A 114 -15.30 -14.05 9.93
N SER A 115 -14.16 -13.51 10.38
CA SER A 115 -14.11 -12.27 11.16
C SER A 115 -14.69 -11.07 10.40
N LEU A 116 -14.36 -10.91 9.12
CA LEU A 116 -14.93 -9.85 8.28
C LEU A 116 -16.44 -10.04 8.08
N VAL A 117 -16.90 -11.26 7.80
CA VAL A 117 -18.34 -11.53 7.67
C VAL A 117 -19.09 -11.24 8.98
N ALA A 118 -18.50 -11.59 10.13
CA ALA A 118 -19.08 -11.27 11.44
C ALA A 118 -19.17 -9.76 11.72
N LEU A 119 -18.27 -8.97 11.14
CA LEU A 119 -18.32 -7.50 11.16
C LEU A 119 -19.31 -6.92 10.12
N GLY A 120 -20.05 -7.75 9.39
CA GLY A 120 -21.09 -7.33 8.45
C GLY A 120 -20.57 -6.96 7.07
N PHE A 121 -19.34 -7.35 6.71
CA PHE A 121 -18.90 -7.28 5.32
C PHE A 121 -19.66 -8.33 4.49
N PRO A 122 -20.17 -8.02 3.29
CA PRO A 122 -20.92 -8.99 2.50
C PRO A 122 -20.03 -10.16 2.09
N GLN A 123 -20.45 -11.39 2.42
CA GLN A 123 -19.66 -12.60 2.16
C GLN A 123 -19.23 -12.72 0.69
N PHE A 124 -20.18 -12.55 -0.24
CA PHE A 124 -19.92 -12.64 -1.68
C PHE A 124 -18.92 -11.57 -2.18
N THR A 125 -18.73 -10.49 -1.44
CA THR A 125 -17.76 -9.44 -1.80
C THR A 125 -16.36 -9.78 -1.30
N VAL A 126 -16.24 -10.44 -0.15
CA VAL A 126 -14.93 -10.76 0.46
C VAL A 126 -14.35 -12.09 -0.02
N GLU A 127 -15.18 -12.98 -0.56
CA GLU A 127 -14.80 -14.35 -0.93
C GLU A 127 -13.72 -14.40 -2.02
N ASP A 128 -13.93 -13.75 -3.16
CA ASP A 128 -12.96 -13.75 -4.27
C ASP A 128 -11.59 -13.17 -3.87
N PHE A 129 -11.59 -12.12 -3.04
CA PHE A 129 -10.38 -11.50 -2.52
C PHE A 129 -9.67 -12.39 -1.50
N HIS A 130 -10.43 -13.07 -0.63
CA HIS A 130 -9.89 -14.04 0.33
C HIS A 130 -9.24 -15.22 -0.39
N ASP A 131 -9.94 -15.79 -1.37
CA ASP A 131 -9.47 -16.95 -2.10
C ASP A 131 -8.17 -16.62 -2.86
N THR A 132 -8.12 -15.46 -3.53
CA THR A 132 -6.88 -14.99 -4.18
C THR A 132 -5.74 -14.77 -3.18
N PHE A 133 -6.03 -14.22 -1.99
CA PHE A 133 -5.04 -14.03 -0.95
C PHE A 133 -4.49 -15.37 -0.42
N MET A 134 -5.36 -16.35 -0.21
CA MET A 134 -4.96 -17.71 0.20
C MET A 134 -4.14 -18.42 -0.87
N ASP A 135 -4.50 -18.26 -2.15
CA ASP A 135 -3.74 -18.83 -3.27
C ASP A 135 -2.30 -18.30 -3.31
N VAL A 136 -2.10 -17.00 -3.05
CA VAL A 136 -0.78 -16.39 -2.97
C VAL A 136 -0.01 -16.89 -1.74
N ILE A 137 -0.67 -17.00 -0.57
CA ILE A 137 -0.05 -17.56 0.64
C ILE A 137 0.41 -18.99 0.39
N ASP A 138 -0.40 -19.82 -0.26
CA ASP A 138 -0.06 -21.22 -0.51
C ASP A 138 1.18 -21.38 -1.42
N LYS A 139 1.56 -20.36 -2.22
CA LYS A 139 2.82 -20.37 -3.00
C LYS A 139 4.09 -20.19 -2.18
N VAL A 140 3.99 -19.59 -0.99
CA VAL A 140 5.16 -19.31 -0.14
C VAL A 140 5.37 -20.34 0.96
N GLY A 141 4.57 -21.41 0.99
CA GLY A 141 4.65 -22.47 2.01
C GLY A 141 5.83 -23.44 1.89
N GLU A 142 6.52 -23.43 0.75
CA GLU A 142 7.70 -24.25 0.50
C GLU A 142 8.97 -23.37 0.46
N ASP A 143 10.07 -23.87 1.02
CA ASP A 143 11.37 -23.20 0.97
C ASP A 143 12.09 -23.52 -0.35
N THR A 144 11.64 -22.88 -1.44
CA THR A 144 12.22 -23.10 -2.77
C THR A 144 12.47 -21.78 -3.49
N GLU A 145 13.49 -21.78 -4.36
CA GLU A 145 13.72 -20.65 -5.30
C GLU A 145 12.47 -20.38 -6.16
N SER A 146 11.71 -21.43 -6.50
CA SER A 146 10.46 -21.30 -7.25
C SER A 146 9.41 -20.47 -6.50
N SER A 147 9.35 -20.55 -5.17
CA SER A 147 8.42 -19.76 -4.36
C SER A 147 8.72 -18.27 -4.43
N TYR A 148 10.00 -17.87 -4.45
CA TYR A 148 10.39 -16.47 -4.65
C TYR A 148 10.01 -15.97 -6.05
N ILE A 149 10.26 -16.78 -7.09
CA ILE A 149 9.92 -16.45 -8.48
C ILE A 149 8.41 -16.32 -8.68
N GLU A 150 7.63 -17.28 -8.17
CA GLU A 150 6.17 -17.26 -8.29
C GLU A 150 5.54 -16.12 -7.49
N LEU A 151 6.04 -15.83 -6.27
CA LEU A 151 5.60 -14.66 -5.51
C LEU A 151 5.85 -13.37 -6.30
N HIS A 152 7.05 -13.22 -6.87
CA HIS A 152 7.41 -12.03 -7.64
C HIS A 152 6.56 -11.85 -8.90
N LYS A 153 6.27 -12.96 -9.58
CA LYS A 153 5.39 -13.00 -10.74
C LYS A 153 3.95 -12.60 -10.37
N LEU A 154 3.36 -13.22 -9.35
CA LEU A 154 1.98 -12.95 -8.92
C LEU A 154 1.78 -11.50 -8.48
N PHE A 155 2.75 -10.92 -7.77
CA PHE A 155 2.69 -9.51 -7.38
C PHE A 155 2.89 -8.53 -8.55
N ASN A 156 3.37 -8.99 -9.70
CA ASN A 156 3.45 -8.20 -10.92
C ASN A 156 2.32 -8.51 -11.92
N GLU A 157 1.40 -9.42 -11.58
CA GLU A 157 0.12 -9.59 -12.27
C GLU A 157 -0.92 -8.65 -11.63
N GLN A 158 -1.32 -7.60 -12.36
CA GLN A 158 -2.16 -6.50 -11.85
C GLN A 158 -3.40 -6.98 -11.09
N GLY A 159 -4.16 -7.91 -11.68
CA GLY A 159 -5.38 -8.43 -11.05
C GLY A 159 -5.09 -9.15 -9.74
N CYS A 160 -4.07 -10.03 -9.70
CA CYS A 160 -3.71 -10.77 -8.49
C CYS A 160 -3.21 -9.83 -7.39
N SER A 161 -2.26 -8.95 -7.72
CA SER A 161 -1.68 -8.04 -6.74
C SER A 161 -2.71 -7.05 -6.17
N ASP A 162 -3.62 -6.55 -7.00
CA ASP A 162 -4.69 -5.66 -6.54
C ASP A 162 -5.72 -6.39 -5.69
N TYR A 163 -6.04 -7.65 -5.97
CA TYR A 163 -6.94 -8.46 -5.12
C TYR A 163 -6.34 -8.67 -3.73
N VAL A 164 -5.03 -8.93 -3.64
CA VAL A 164 -4.31 -8.99 -2.36
C VAL A 164 -4.39 -7.65 -1.62
N VAL A 165 -4.17 -6.53 -2.31
CA VAL A 165 -4.30 -5.19 -1.71
C VAL A 165 -5.71 -4.93 -1.20
N VAL A 166 -6.75 -5.24 -1.99
CA VAL A 166 -8.16 -5.08 -1.57
C VAL A 166 -8.42 -5.89 -0.31
N TYR A 167 -7.97 -7.15 -0.26
CA TYR A 167 -8.19 -7.99 0.92
C TYR A 167 -7.54 -7.41 2.18
N LEU A 168 -6.32 -6.89 2.07
CA LEU A 168 -5.62 -6.25 3.19
C LEU A 168 -6.27 -4.94 3.63
N ARG A 169 -6.81 -4.15 2.69
CA ARG A 169 -7.64 -2.97 3.02
C ARG A 169 -8.88 -3.37 3.81
N LEU A 170 -9.54 -4.48 3.45
CA LEU A 170 -10.69 -5.01 4.17
C LEU A 170 -10.31 -5.50 5.57
N ILE A 171 -9.21 -6.24 5.72
CA ILE A 171 -8.66 -6.65 7.03
C ILE A 171 -8.40 -5.41 7.90
N THR A 172 -7.78 -4.38 7.33
CA THR A 172 -7.48 -3.12 8.03
C THR A 172 -8.76 -2.42 8.47
N SER A 173 -9.75 -2.29 7.58
CA SER A 173 -11.08 -1.76 7.94
C SER A 173 -11.74 -2.60 9.04
N GLY A 174 -11.62 -3.92 8.97
CA GLY A 174 -12.11 -4.85 9.98
C GLY A 174 -11.51 -4.56 11.36
N GLN A 175 -10.19 -4.43 11.47
CA GLN A 175 -9.51 -4.12 12.73
C GLN A 175 -9.90 -2.75 13.27
N LEU A 176 -9.96 -1.73 12.41
CA LEU A 176 -10.40 -0.39 12.81
C LEU A 176 -11.80 -0.43 13.42
N ARG A 177 -12.72 -1.17 12.80
CA ARG A 177 -14.11 -1.31 13.28
C ARG A 177 -14.22 -2.17 14.53
N LEU A 178 -13.35 -3.18 14.69
CA LEU A 178 -13.32 -4.05 15.87
C LEU A 178 -12.93 -3.26 17.13
N GLU A 179 -11.97 -2.35 17.01
CA GLU A 179 -11.47 -1.51 18.12
C GLU A 179 -11.82 -0.03 17.90
N ALA A 180 -13.05 0.25 17.45
CA ALA A 180 -13.49 1.59 17.08
C ALA A 180 -13.31 2.63 18.20
N ASP A 181 -13.57 2.25 19.46
CA ASP A 181 -13.40 3.12 20.63
C ASP A 181 -11.95 3.60 20.80
N PHE A 182 -10.96 2.79 20.40
CA PHE A 182 -9.56 3.20 20.41
C PHE A 182 -9.28 4.12 19.21
N TYR A 183 -9.60 3.67 17.99
CA TYR A 183 -9.22 4.35 16.76
C TYR A 183 -9.93 5.68 16.52
N GLN A 184 -11.13 5.88 17.07
CA GLN A 184 -11.90 7.13 16.87
C GLN A 184 -11.11 8.40 17.26
N HIS A 185 -10.20 8.29 18.23
CA HIS A 185 -9.43 9.43 18.74
C HIS A 185 -8.31 9.87 17.78
N PHE A 186 -8.00 9.07 16.77
CA PHE A 186 -6.95 9.33 15.78
C PHE A 186 -7.52 9.75 14.42
N ILE A 187 -8.85 9.76 14.27
CA ILE A 187 -9.51 10.13 13.02
C ILE A 187 -9.76 11.64 13.04
N GLU A 188 -9.28 12.32 12.01
CA GLU A 188 -9.50 13.76 11.85
C GLU A 188 -10.95 14.07 11.43
N GLY A 189 -11.50 15.12 12.04
CA GLY A 189 -12.85 15.62 11.79
C GLY A 189 -13.94 14.92 12.61
N GLU A 190 -15.20 15.17 12.29
CA GLU A 190 -16.37 14.59 12.98
C GLU A 190 -16.82 13.25 12.35
N ARG A 191 -15.91 12.51 11.72
CA ARG A 191 -16.23 11.23 11.06
C ARG A 191 -16.24 10.09 12.07
N THR A 192 -17.21 9.20 11.94
CA THR A 192 -17.18 7.90 12.62
C THR A 192 -16.09 7.01 12.03
N VAL A 193 -15.62 6.01 12.80
CA VAL A 193 -14.65 5.01 12.31
C VAL A 193 -15.16 4.31 11.04
N SER A 194 -16.45 4.00 10.97
CA SER A 194 -17.01 3.36 9.79
C SER A 194 -17.05 4.27 8.56
N GLU A 195 -17.25 5.59 8.73
CA GLU A 195 -17.16 6.54 7.61
C GLU A 195 -15.73 6.71 7.13
N PHE A 196 -14.78 6.81 8.06
CA PHE A 196 -13.36 6.84 7.74
C PHE A 196 -12.94 5.59 6.95
N CYS A 197 -13.34 4.39 7.39
CA CYS A 197 -13.06 3.15 6.67
C CYS A 197 -13.55 3.18 5.22
N ARG A 198 -14.82 3.57 5.00
CA ARG A 198 -15.42 3.61 3.66
C ARG A 198 -14.80 4.66 2.74
N GLN A 199 -14.24 5.73 3.30
CA GLN A 199 -13.71 6.87 2.53
C GLN A 199 -12.20 6.78 2.30
N GLU A 200 -11.43 6.28 3.28
CA GLU A 200 -9.96 6.40 3.31
C GLU A 200 -9.22 5.06 3.45
N VAL A 201 -9.93 3.95 3.66
CA VAL A 201 -9.29 2.62 3.88
C VAL A 201 -9.70 1.64 2.79
N GLU A 202 -10.99 1.38 2.66
CA GLU A 202 -11.58 0.39 1.74
C GLU A 202 -11.36 0.72 0.25
N PRO A 203 -11.44 1.99 -0.19
CA PRO A 203 -11.19 2.32 -1.59
C PRO A 203 -9.73 2.10 -2.00
N MET A 204 -9.54 1.59 -3.21
CA MET A 204 -8.22 1.48 -3.84
C MET A 204 -7.62 2.85 -4.13
N TYR A 205 -6.29 2.90 -4.24
CA TYR A 205 -5.51 4.10 -4.58
C TYR A 205 -5.54 5.22 -3.53
N LYS A 206 -6.15 4.96 -2.35
CA LYS A 206 -6.09 5.84 -1.19
C LYS A 206 -4.80 5.64 -0.41
N GLU A 207 -4.10 6.74 -0.14
CA GLU A 207 -2.86 6.76 0.64
C GLU A 207 -3.06 6.13 2.03
N SER A 208 -1.97 5.56 2.56
CA SER A 208 -1.94 4.92 3.87
C SER A 208 -1.00 5.68 4.80
N ASP A 209 -1.49 5.92 6.01
CA ASP A 209 -0.76 6.61 7.08
C ASP A 209 -0.66 5.71 8.32
N HIS A 210 -0.17 6.25 9.44
CA HIS A 210 0.09 5.55 10.69
C HIS A 210 -1.10 4.71 11.15
N ILE A 211 -2.33 5.23 11.04
CA ILE A 211 -3.54 4.52 11.46
C ILE A 211 -3.75 3.22 10.68
N HIS A 212 -3.48 3.23 9.36
CA HIS A 212 -3.55 2.03 8.51
C HIS A 212 -2.46 1.03 8.88
N ILE A 213 -1.23 1.53 9.12
CA ILE A 213 -0.10 0.68 9.49
C ILE A 213 -0.38 -0.04 10.82
N ILE A 214 -0.80 0.71 11.84
CA ILE A 214 -1.10 0.17 13.17
C ILE A 214 -2.22 -0.86 13.08
N ALA A 215 -3.34 -0.53 12.43
CA ALA A 215 -4.46 -1.44 12.32
C ALA A 215 -4.10 -2.73 11.57
N MET A 216 -3.43 -2.63 10.42
CA MET A 216 -3.03 -3.81 9.67
C MET A 216 -2.00 -4.66 10.43
N SER A 217 -1.00 -4.03 11.05
CA SER A 217 0.00 -4.72 11.88
C SER A 217 -0.62 -5.44 13.07
N THR A 218 -1.58 -4.81 13.76
CA THR A 218 -2.33 -5.43 14.86
C THR A 218 -3.17 -6.61 14.35
N ALA A 219 -3.89 -6.42 13.24
CA ALA A 219 -4.76 -7.46 12.67
C ALA A 219 -3.99 -8.72 12.27
N LEU A 220 -2.77 -8.55 11.76
CA LEU A 220 -1.93 -9.63 11.25
C LEU A 220 -0.89 -10.14 12.26
N GLY A 221 -0.81 -9.53 13.44
CA GLY A 221 0.20 -9.86 14.45
C GLY A 221 1.64 -9.61 13.97
N THR A 222 1.85 -8.65 13.06
CA THR A 222 3.13 -8.43 12.39
C THR A 222 3.73 -7.06 12.73
N GLY A 223 4.94 -7.05 13.29
CA GLY A 223 5.70 -5.82 13.51
C GLY A 223 6.21 -5.21 12.20
N VAL A 224 6.05 -3.90 12.04
CA VAL A 224 6.55 -3.13 10.88
C VAL A 224 7.44 -2.00 11.37
N ARG A 225 8.66 -1.89 10.83
CA ARG A 225 9.52 -0.73 11.03
C ARG A 225 9.45 0.16 9.79
N VAL A 226 9.05 1.41 9.97
CA VAL A 226 9.07 2.42 8.90
C VAL A 226 10.21 3.41 9.17
N ARG A 227 11.03 3.62 8.14
CA ARG A 227 12.13 4.60 8.12
C ARG A 227 11.66 5.85 7.39
N TYR A 228 11.50 6.97 8.10
CA TYR A 228 11.00 8.22 7.52
C TYR A 228 12.15 9.06 6.98
N MET A 229 12.21 9.18 5.66
CA MET A 229 13.20 9.98 4.96
C MET A 229 12.53 11.25 4.44
N ASP A 230 12.72 12.34 5.19
CA ASP A 230 12.17 13.66 4.91
C ASP A 230 13.29 14.74 4.84
N ARG A 231 12.91 16.02 4.82
CA ARG A 231 13.85 17.16 4.99
C ARG A 231 14.00 17.63 6.44
N GLY A 232 13.55 16.83 7.42
CA GLY A 232 13.68 17.13 8.84
C GLY A 232 15.14 17.30 9.27
N ALA A 233 15.36 18.06 10.34
CA ALA A 233 16.69 18.36 10.86
C ALA A 233 17.39 17.08 11.34
N GLY A 234 18.54 16.75 10.75
CA GLY A 234 19.34 15.57 11.08
C GLY A 234 19.81 14.80 9.86
N THR A 235 20.87 14.00 10.04
CA THR A 235 21.44 13.13 8.99
C THR A 235 20.89 11.70 9.04
N GLU A 236 20.16 11.34 10.11
CA GLU A 236 19.58 10.02 10.27
C GLU A 236 18.13 9.94 9.80
N VAL A 237 17.75 8.74 9.37
CA VAL A 237 16.38 8.38 8.99
C VAL A 237 15.68 7.80 10.23
N THR A 238 14.67 8.53 10.73
CA THR A 238 13.92 8.17 11.94
C THR A 238 13.23 6.82 11.76
N ALA A 239 13.35 5.93 12.74
CA ALA A 239 12.60 4.67 12.76
C ALA A 239 11.37 4.80 13.65
N HIS A 240 10.24 4.32 13.14
CA HIS A 240 9.03 4.09 13.89
C HIS A 240 8.66 2.61 13.78
N ASP A 241 8.41 1.97 14.92
CA ASP A 241 7.99 0.58 14.99
C ASP A 241 6.50 0.52 15.30
N PHE A 242 5.78 -0.31 14.55
CA PHE A 242 4.34 -0.46 14.62
C PHE A 242 3.96 -1.94 14.81
N PRO A 243 3.21 -2.29 15.87
CA PRO A 243 2.94 -1.47 17.05
C PRO A 243 4.21 -1.11 17.83
N GLU A 244 4.14 -0.12 18.72
CA GLU A 244 5.29 0.29 19.52
C GLU A 244 5.81 -0.88 20.38
N GLY A 245 7.14 -1.11 20.36
CA GLY A 245 7.78 -2.21 21.06
C GLY A 245 7.71 -3.58 20.36
N ALA A 246 7.04 -3.69 19.21
CA ALA A 246 7.04 -4.91 18.41
C ALA A 246 8.41 -5.14 17.74
N THR A 247 8.83 -6.40 17.66
CA THR A 247 9.99 -6.77 16.84
C THR A 247 9.58 -6.67 15.37
N PRO A 248 10.22 -5.80 14.57
CA PRO A 248 9.80 -5.61 13.18
C PRO A 248 10.14 -6.83 12.34
N ALA A 249 9.12 -7.38 11.69
CA ALA A 249 9.26 -8.41 10.69
C ALA A 249 9.43 -7.84 9.28
N VAL A 250 8.80 -6.70 9.03
CA VAL A 250 8.87 -5.96 7.77
C VAL A 250 9.57 -4.63 7.99
N HIS A 251 10.41 -4.22 7.05
CA HIS A 251 11.06 -2.92 7.05
C HIS A 251 10.66 -2.13 5.80
N LEU A 252 10.15 -0.93 5.99
CA LEU A 252 9.73 -0.04 4.90
C LEU A 252 10.50 1.29 4.96
N LEU A 253 10.73 1.88 3.79
CA LEU A 253 11.16 3.26 3.64
C LEU A 253 9.95 4.10 3.31
N TYR A 254 9.64 5.09 4.13
CA TYR A 254 8.69 6.14 3.79
C TYR A 254 9.43 7.35 3.23
N ARG A 255 9.03 7.74 2.01
CA ARG A 255 9.31 9.04 1.40
C ARG A 255 7.97 9.76 1.30
N PRO A 256 7.90 11.11 1.28
CA PRO A 256 6.62 11.83 1.26
C PRO A 256 5.64 11.25 0.23
N GLY A 257 4.57 10.62 0.72
CA GLY A 257 3.52 9.97 -0.08
C GLY A 257 3.81 8.55 -0.63
N HIS A 258 4.92 7.90 -0.25
CA HIS A 258 5.33 6.64 -0.89
C HIS A 258 6.12 5.68 0.02
N TYR A 259 5.88 4.38 -0.17
CA TYR A 259 6.54 3.30 0.56
C TYR A 259 7.35 2.38 -0.37
N ASP A 260 8.60 2.10 0.02
CA ASP A 260 9.45 1.06 -0.57
C ASP A 260 9.81 0.01 0.49
N ILE A 261 10.26 -1.18 0.06
CA ILE A 261 10.71 -2.24 0.96
C ILE A 261 12.20 -2.08 1.22
N LEU A 262 12.62 -2.21 2.49
CA LEU A 262 14.02 -2.23 2.90
C LEU A 262 14.42 -3.63 3.38
N TYR A 263 15.67 -4.01 3.08
CA TYR A 263 16.25 -5.28 3.53
C TYR A 263 17.50 -4.99 4.37
N PRO A 264 17.50 -5.35 5.67
CA PRO A 264 18.67 -5.24 6.53
C PRO A 264 19.91 -5.90 5.91
#